data_AF-A0A382U0H7-F1
#
_entry.id   AF-A0A382U0H7-F1
#
_cell.length_a   1.000
_cell.length_b   1.000
_cell.length_c   1.000
_cell.angle_alpha   90.00
_cell.angle_beta   90.00
_cell.angle_gamma   90.00
#
_symmetry.space_group_name_H-M   'P 1'
#
loop_
_entity.id
_entity.type
_entity.pdbx_description
1 polymer ?
#
loop_
_entity_poly.entity_id
_entity_poly.type
_entity_poly.pdbx_seq_one_letter_code
_entity_poly.pdbx_strand_id
1 'polypeptide(L)'
;DRLMNVVRDELVEIQGRYGDARRTEINSNAFDLTDEDLITPTDMVVTLSYSGYAKAQPVADYQAQRRGGKGRIATRNKDEDFVRTMFVANSHDTILCFSSAGKVYWLKVYQLPQAGRHARGRPLVNLLPLEQDERITAFLRLGEYPAGHFIFMATRNGTVKKCAISSFARPRSTGLRAIELMDDDELVAVDLTTGTSNVLLFGSTGKAIRFHEKEVREMGRSARGVRGIALKSGQGVISMITVEEGGSGDVLVATSKGYGKRTKLNDFPLKRRGGQGVIAIRDGERNGAAVGAELVS
;
A
#
# COMPACT_ATOMS: atom_id res chain seq x y z
N ASP A 1 -27.40 23.80 -60.09
CA ASP A 1 -26.03 23.37 -60.43
C ASP A 1 -25.17 24.48 -61.05
N ARG A 2 -25.56 25.07 -62.19
CA ARG A 2 -24.77 26.12 -62.85
C ARG A 2 -24.51 27.36 -61.98
N LEU A 3 -25.51 27.82 -61.23
CA LEU A 3 -25.37 28.95 -60.31
C LEU A 3 -24.36 28.66 -59.18
N MET A 4 -24.38 27.44 -58.63
CA MET A 4 -23.45 27.04 -57.56
C MET A 4 -22.00 26.95 -58.06
N ASN A 5 -21.81 26.62 -59.34
CA ASN A 5 -20.48 26.64 -59.96
C ASN A 5 -19.97 28.07 -60.11
N VAL A 6 -20.82 28.99 -60.59
CA VAL A 6 -20.46 30.42 -60.69
C VAL A 6 -20.10 30.99 -59.31
N VAL A 7 -20.92 30.71 -58.29
CA VAL A 7 -20.64 31.14 -56.91
C VAL A 7 -19.33 30.56 -56.37
N ARG A 8 -19.03 29.30 -56.68
CA ARG A 8 -17.75 28.69 -56.28
C ARG A 8 -16.57 29.36 -56.98
N ASP A 9 -16.67 29.59 -58.27
CA ASP A 9 -15.60 30.17 -59.07
C ASP A 9 -15.30 31.61 -58.62
N GLU A 10 -16.33 32.40 -58.32
CA GLU A 10 -16.19 33.74 -57.75
C GLU A 10 -15.54 33.72 -56.35
N LEU A 11 -15.89 32.75 -55.48
CA LEU A 11 -15.28 32.61 -54.16
C LEU A 11 -13.79 32.23 -54.24
N VAL A 12 -13.41 31.38 -55.20
CA VAL A 12 -12.01 31.02 -55.45
C VAL A 12 -11.24 32.22 -56.00
N GLU A 13 -11.84 33.01 -56.89
CA GLU A 13 -11.23 34.25 -57.42
C GLU A 13 -10.98 35.28 -56.30
N ILE A 14 -11.97 35.47 -55.40
CA ILE A 14 -11.84 36.35 -54.24
C ILE A 14 -10.76 35.84 -53.29
N GLN A 15 -10.71 34.54 -53.00
CA GLN A 15 -9.67 33.93 -52.17
C GLN A 15 -8.28 34.14 -52.78
N GLY A 16 -8.14 34.02 -54.10
CA GLY A 16 -6.86 34.21 -54.79
C GLY A 16 -6.39 35.67 -54.82
N ARG A 17 -7.30 36.64 -54.95
CA ARG A 17 -6.95 38.07 -55.00
C ARG A 17 -6.70 38.69 -53.63
N TYR A 18 -7.43 38.25 -52.60
CA TYR A 18 -7.46 38.92 -51.30
C TYR A 18 -7.03 38.03 -50.14
N GLY A 19 -6.67 36.77 -50.39
CA GLY A 19 -6.14 35.88 -49.36
C GLY A 19 -4.76 36.33 -48.88
N ASP A 20 -4.57 36.37 -47.57
CA ASP A 20 -3.26 36.51 -46.94
C ASP A 20 -2.91 35.32 -46.05
N ALA A 21 -1.63 35.16 -45.73
CA ALA A 21 -1.20 34.15 -44.78
C ALA A 21 -1.74 34.49 -43.39
N ARG A 22 -2.16 33.47 -42.65
CA ARG A 22 -2.62 33.65 -41.26
C ARG A 22 -1.51 34.31 -40.44
N ARG A 23 -1.80 35.49 -39.91
CA ARG A 23 -0.83 36.27 -39.11
C ARG A 23 -0.70 35.78 -37.68
N THR A 24 -1.74 35.14 -37.15
CA THR A 24 -1.80 34.62 -35.79
C THR A 24 -1.55 33.12 -35.78
N GLU A 25 -0.83 32.65 -34.77
CA GLU A 25 -0.70 31.23 -34.48
C GLU A 25 -1.79 30.82 -33.49
N ILE A 26 -2.54 29.75 -33.79
CA ILE A 26 -3.38 29.11 -32.77
C ILE A 26 -2.44 28.21 -31.97
N ASN A 27 -1.96 28.73 -30.85
CA ASN A 27 -1.20 27.93 -29.91
C ASN A 27 -2.16 27.05 -29.12
N SER A 28 -2.27 25.77 -29.51
CA SER A 28 -3.05 24.77 -28.78
C SER A 28 -2.42 24.35 -27.45
N ASN A 29 -1.19 24.79 -27.16
CA ASN A 29 -0.52 24.56 -25.88
C ASN A 29 -1.02 25.58 -24.82
N ALA A 30 -2.34 25.75 -24.71
CA ALA A 30 -2.89 26.12 -23.42
C ALA A 30 -2.39 25.04 -22.46
N PHE A 31 -1.70 25.44 -21.39
CA PHE A 31 -1.25 24.52 -20.35
C PHE A 31 -2.38 23.52 -20.09
N ASP A 32 -2.16 22.24 -20.40
CA ASP A 32 -3.06 21.16 -20.01
C ASP A 32 -2.97 21.08 -18.49
N LEU A 33 -3.64 22.01 -17.81
CA LEU A 33 -3.77 22.05 -16.36
C LEU A 33 -4.40 20.73 -15.98
N THR A 34 -3.62 19.90 -15.30
CA THR A 34 -4.12 18.68 -14.72
C THR A 34 -4.90 19.03 -13.46
N ASP A 35 -5.83 18.18 -13.04
CA ASP A 35 -6.52 18.36 -11.76
C ASP A 35 -5.54 18.50 -10.59
N GLU A 36 -4.35 17.89 -10.71
CA GLU A 36 -3.26 17.99 -9.74
C GLU A 36 -2.71 19.43 -9.62
N ASP A 37 -2.57 20.16 -10.73
CA ASP A 37 -2.03 21.53 -10.74
C ASP A 37 -2.94 22.54 -10.04
N LEU A 38 -4.22 22.20 -9.87
CA LEU A 38 -5.21 23.02 -9.17
C LEU A 38 -5.23 22.77 -7.66
N ILE A 39 -4.47 21.78 -7.17
CA ILE A 39 -4.48 21.36 -5.77
C ILE A 39 -3.23 21.89 -5.10
N THR A 40 -3.39 22.58 -3.97
CA THR A 40 -2.22 23.08 -3.21
C THR A 40 -1.51 21.93 -2.48
N PRO A 41 -0.18 21.79 -2.63
CA PRO A 41 0.60 20.85 -1.83
C PRO A 41 0.43 21.12 -0.33
N THR A 42 -0.09 20.13 0.39
CA THR A 42 -0.40 20.25 1.82
C THR A 42 -0.08 18.94 2.53
N ASP A 43 0.43 19.00 3.76
CA ASP A 43 0.63 17.80 4.57
C ASP A 43 -0.68 17.27 5.13
N MET A 44 -0.93 15.99 4.86
CA MET A 44 -2.18 15.29 5.15
C MET A 44 -1.91 14.12 6.08
N VAL A 45 -2.82 13.91 7.03
CA VAL A 45 -2.95 12.64 7.75
C VAL A 45 -3.86 11.74 6.93
N VAL A 46 -3.29 10.66 6.41
CA VAL A 46 -4.04 9.60 5.73
C VAL A 46 -4.41 8.53 6.75
N THR A 47 -5.68 8.16 6.80
CA THR A 47 -6.16 7.08 7.67
C THR A 47 -6.91 6.05 6.87
N LEU A 48 -6.61 4.78 7.17
CA LEU A 48 -7.32 3.62 6.67
C LEU A 48 -7.96 2.88 7.84
N SER A 49 -9.22 2.50 7.68
CA SER A 49 -9.92 1.64 8.63
C SER A 49 -9.79 0.15 8.32
N TYR A 50 -10.07 -0.69 9.32
CA TYR A 50 -10.08 -2.14 9.14
C TYR A 50 -11.11 -2.59 8.09
N SER A 51 -12.27 -1.94 8.02
CA SER A 51 -13.32 -2.25 7.04
C SER A 51 -13.05 -1.71 5.63
N GLY A 52 -11.87 -1.11 5.38
CA GLY A 52 -11.44 -0.69 4.05
C GLY A 52 -11.90 0.71 3.63
N TYR A 53 -12.21 1.58 4.59
CA TYR A 53 -12.47 2.99 4.32
C TYR A 53 -11.18 3.79 4.42
N ALA A 54 -10.97 4.69 3.47
CA ALA A 54 -9.84 5.61 3.46
C ALA A 54 -10.30 7.06 3.43
N LYS A 55 -9.52 7.93 4.06
CA LYS A 55 -9.67 9.38 4.03
C LYS A 55 -8.35 10.09 4.26
N ALA A 56 -8.32 11.37 3.87
CA ALA A 56 -7.25 12.29 4.19
C ALA A 56 -7.84 13.52 4.90
N GLN A 57 -7.04 14.15 5.75
CA GLN A 57 -7.36 15.44 6.37
C GLN A 57 -6.04 16.22 6.61
N PRO A 58 -6.04 17.56 6.54
CA PRO A 58 -4.84 18.34 6.83
C PRO A 58 -4.28 18.04 8.23
N VAL A 59 -2.95 17.99 8.36
CA VAL A 59 -2.28 17.76 9.66
C VAL A 59 -2.68 18.81 10.70
N ALA A 60 -2.87 20.06 10.27
CA ALA A 60 -3.32 21.15 11.15
C ALA A 60 -4.66 20.84 11.82
N ASP A 61 -5.62 20.28 11.08
CA ASP A 61 -6.95 19.93 11.58
C ASP A 61 -6.88 18.70 12.51
N TYR A 62 -5.96 17.78 12.25
CA TYR A 62 -5.73 16.62 13.11
C TYR A 62 -5.08 17.00 14.45
N GLN A 63 -4.15 17.96 14.44
CA GLN A 63 -3.40 18.41 15.62
C GLN A 63 -4.20 19.33 16.55
N ALA A 64 -5.30 19.92 16.08
CA ALA A 64 -6.09 20.94 16.79
C ALA A 64 -6.86 20.40 18.03
N GLN A 65 -6.15 19.82 19.01
CA GLN A 65 -6.63 19.71 20.39
C GLN A 65 -5.46 19.57 21.40
N ARG A 66 -5.01 20.69 21.97
CA ARG A 66 -4.12 20.76 23.16
C ARG A 66 -4.86 20.37 24.46
N ARG A 67 -5.53 19.22 24.48
CA ARG A 67 -5.98 18.60 25.73
C ARG A 67 -5.54 17.16 25.75
N GLY A 68 -4.43 16.92 26.45
CA GLY A 68 -4.10 15.61 27.02
C GLY A 68 -5.20 15.21 28.00
N GLY A 69 -6.29 14.66 27.48
CA GLY A 69 -7.31 13.97 28.23
C GLY A 69 -6.95 12.49 28.26
N LYS A 70 -6.77 11.95 29.48
CA LYS A 70 -6.66 10.51 29.74
C LYS A 70 -7.60 9.73 28.83
N GLY A 71 -7.09 8.63 28.26
CA GLY A 71 -7.85 7.66 27.47
C GLY A 71 -9.22 7.43 28.07
N ARG A 72 -10.24 8.05 27.48
CA ARG A 72 -11.64 7.70 27.77
C ARG A 72 -11.88 6.43 26.99
N ILE A 73 -11.89 5.33 27.71
CA ILE A 73 -12.61 4.10 27.36
C ILE A 73 -13.86 4.51 26.58
N ALA A 74 -13.87 4.20 25.28
CA ALA A 74 -15.10 4.23 24.50
C ALA A 74 -15.83 2.92 24.86
N THR A 75 -16.85 3.10 25.68
CA THR A 75 -17.81 2.09 26.10
C THR A 75 -18.46 1.40 24.89
N ARG A 76 -18.37 0.06 24.88
CA ARG A 76 -19.28 -0.93 24.27
C ARG A 76 -20.16 -0.46 23.10
N ASN A 77 -19.69 -0.63 21.88
CA ASN A 77 -20.54 -0.98 20.73
C ASN A 77 -19.87 -2.14 19.97
N LYS A 78 -20.66 -3.12 19.53
CA LYS A 78 -20.18 -4.38 18.93
C LYS A 78 -19.60 -4.20 17.50
N ASP A 79 -19.81 -3.05 16.87
CA ASP A 79 -19.52 -2.82 15.44
C ASP A 79 -18.73 -1.50 15.20
N GLU A 80 -17.72 -1.20 16.01
CA GLU A 80 -16.83 -0.06 15.75
C GLU A 80 -15.67 -0.44 14.84
N ASP A 81 -15.64 0.18 13.66
CA ASP A 81 -14.50 0.15 12.74
C ASP A 81 -13.37 1.01 13.30
N PHE A 82 -12.13 0.50 13.26
CA PHE A 82 -10.97 1.14 13.85
C PHE A 82 -9.93 1.47 12.77
N VAL A 83 -9.09 2.48 13.04
CA VAL A 83 -7.98 2.84 12.16
C VAL A 83 -6.93 1.74 12.20
N ARG A 84 -6.74 1.06 11.07
CA ARG A 84 -5.72 0.03 10.86
C ARG A 84 -4.37 0.65 10.52
N THR A 85 -4.35 1.72 9.71
CA THR A 85 -3.12 2.35 9.24
C THR A 85 -3.27 3.86 9.24
N MET A 86 -2.24 4.56 9.70
CA MET A 86 -2.18 6.01 9.72
C MET A 86 -0.77 6.47 9.40
N PHE A 87 -0.63 7.41 8.46
CA PHE A 87 0.66 8.02 8.14
C PHE A 87 0.46 9.46 7.67
N VAL A 88 1.55 10.22 7.68
CA VAL A 88 1.60 11.58 7.14
C VAL A 88 2.21 11.54 5.75
N ALA A 89 1.55 12.19 4.80
CA ALA A 89 1.99 12.33 3.42
C ALA A 89 1.54 13.68 2.85
N ASN A 90 2.26 14.20 1.87
CA ASN A 90 1.83 15.35 1.10
C ASN A 90 0.64 14.98 0.21
N SER A 91 -0.25 15.93 -0.08
CA SER A 91 -1.40 15.75 -0.97
C SER A 91 -1.02 15.22 -2.37
N HIS A 92 0.19 15.51 -2.85
CA HIS A 92 0.68 15.09 -4.17
C HIS A 92 1.43 13.75 -4.14
N ASP A 93 1.68 13.20 -2.95
CA ASP A 93 2.33 11.90 -2.84
C ASP A 93 1.44 10.81 -3.43
N THR A 94 2.12 9.78 -3.94
CA THR A 94 1.44 8.58 -4.41
C THR A 94 1.50 7.50 -3.35
N ILE A 95 0.40 6.79 -3.15
CA ILE A 95 0.31 5.64 -2.27
C ILE A 95 0.15 4.39 -3.13
N LEU A 96 1.02 3.42 -2.92
CA LEU A 96 0.89 2.07 -3.44
C LEU A 96 -0.08 1.28 -2.56
N CYS A 97 -1.17 0.82 -3.14
CA CYS A 97 -2.18 0.01 -2.48
C CYS A 97 -2.02 -1.44 -2.95
N PHE A 98 -1.55 -2.33 -2.08
CA PHE A 98 -1.34 -3.74 -2.39
C PHE A 98 -2.55 -4.56 -1.97
N SER A 99 -3.05 -5.42 -2.85
CA SER A 99 -4.24 -6.24 -2.59
C SER A 99 -3.93 -7.68 -2.22
N SER A 100 -4.90 -8.37 -1.62
CA SER A 100 -4.86 -9.80 -1.32
C SER A 100 -4.65 -10.65 -2.57
N ALA A 101 -5.13 -10.19 -3.73
CA ALA A 101 -4.93 -10.83 -5.04
C ALA A 101 -3.51 -10.63 -5.61
N GLY A 102 -2.60 -10.01 -4.85
CA GLY A 102 -1.22 -9.79 -5.28
C GLY A 102 -1.07 -8.70 -6.33
N LYS A 103 -2.05 -7.79 -6.44
CA LYS A 103 -1.97 -6.60 -7.31
C LYS A 103 -1.51 -5.39 -6.53
N VAL A 104 -1.09 -4.37 -7.27
CA VAL A 104 -0.73 -3.05 -6.77
C VAL A 104 -1.49 -2.00 -7.58
N TYR A 105 -1.98 -0.99 -6.88
CA TYR A 105 -2.66 0.17 -7.42
C TYR A 105 -1.97 1.45 -6.92
N TRP A 106 -2.13 2.55 -7.66
CA TRP A 106 -1.57 3.85 -7.29
C TRP A 106 -2.72 4.79 -6.99
N LEU A 107 -2.64 5.47 -5.87
CA LEU A 107 -3.63 6.45 -5.46
C LEU A 107 -2.90 7.69 -4.98
N LYS A 108 -3.16 8.83 -5.60
CA LYS A 108 -2.67 10.12 -5.10
C LYS A 108 -3.41 10.48 -3.82
N VAL A 109 -2.72 11.08 -2.85
CA VAL A 109 -3.34 11.44 -1.57
C VAL A 109 -4.54 12.37 -1.77
N TYR A 110 -4.47 13.31 -2.70
CA TYR A 110 -5.60 14.22 -3.00
C TYR A 110 -6.85 13.52 -3.55
N GLN A 111 -6.72 12.32 -4.13
CA GLN A 111 -7.86 11.53 -4.62
C GLN A 111 -8.65 10.88 -3.49
N LEU A 112 -8.08 10.81 -2.28
CA LEU A 112 -8.80 10.38 -1.10
C LEU A 112 -9.84 11.43 -0.68
N PRO A 113 -10.98 11.00 -0.12
CA PRO A 113 -11.98 11.93 0.38
C PRO A 113 -11.40 12.76 1.53
N GLN A 114 -11.48 14.08 1.37
CA GLN A 114 -11.11 15.04 2.40
C GLN A 114 -12.24 15.10 3.42
N ALA A 115 -11.99 14.54 4.61
CA ALA A 115 -13.04 14.39 5.60
C ALA A 115 -12.50 14.49 7.03
N GLY A 116 -13.25 15.19 7.89
CA GLY A 116 -12.85 15.40 9.28
C GLY A 116 -12.71 14.10 10.09
N ARG A 117 -12.14 14.22 11.29
CA ARG A 117 -11.81 13.09 12.17
C ARG A 117 -12.96 12.12 12.44
N HIS A 118 -14.19 12.60 12.57
CA HIS A 118 -15.38 11.77 12.84
C HIS A 118 -15.99 11.09 11.61
N ALA A 119 -15.66 11.55 10.40
CA ALA A 119 -16.19 10.96 9.17
C ALA A 119 -15.50 9.63 8.88
N ARG A 120 -16.21 8.64 8.32
CA ARG A 120 -15.61 7.34 7.97
C ARG A 120 -14.70 7.38 6.75
N GLY A 121 -14.89 8.34 5.84
CA GLY A 121 -14.22 8.36 4.54
C GLY A 121 -15.03 7.64 3.47
N ARG A 122 -14.37 7.12 2.43
CA ARG A 122 -14.99 6.34 1.34
C ARG A 122 -14.40 4.92 1.30
N PRO A 123 -15.22 3.91 0.94
CA PRO A 123 -14.71 2.56 0.69
C PRO A 123 -13.69 2.57 -0.46
N LEU A 124 -12.57 1.87 -0.29
CA LEU A 124 -11.53 1.78 -1.32
C LEU A 124 -11.99 1.07 -2.59
N VAL A 125 -12.95 0.16 -2.49
CA VAL A 125 -13.60 -0.48 -3.65
C VAL A 125 -14.25 0.53 -4.60
N ASN A 126 -14.57 1.74 -4.13
CA ASN A 126 -15.12 2.81 -4.97
C ASN A 126 -14.04 3.69 -5.61
N LEU A 127 -12.79 3.57 -5.14
CA LEU A 127 -11.65 4.37 -5.62
C LEU A 127 -10.70 3.54 -6.49
N LEU A 128 -10.69 2.21 -6.32
CA LEU A 128 -9.79 1.29 -6.99
C LEU A 128 -10.60 0.20 -7.71
N PRO A 129 -10.19 -0.24 -8.91
CA PRO A 129 -10.85 -1.31 -9.63
C PRO A 129 -10.46 -2.67 -9.04
N LEU A 130 -11.03 -2.98 -7.88
CA LEU A 130 -10.85 -4.24 -7.16
C LEU A 130 -11.81 -5.30 -7.71
N GLU A 131 -11.33 -6.53 -7.83
CA GLU A 131 -12.17 -7.69 -8.14
C GLU A 131 -13.06 -8.08 -6.94
N GLN A 132 -14.00 -8.98 -7.18
CA GLN A 132 -14.82 -9.54 -6.11
C GLN A 132 -13.92 -10.22 -5.07
N ASP A 133 -14.18 -9.96 -3.78
CA ASP A 133 -13.41 -10.45 -2.63
C ASP A 133 -11.94 -9.99 -2.56
N GLU A 134 -11.50 -9.11 -3.47
CA GLU A 134 -10.19 -8.47 -3.42
C GLU A 134 -10.17 -7.35 -2.37
N ARG A 135 -9.28 -7.47 -1.37
CA ARG A 135 -9.11 -6.48 -0.30
C ARG A 135 -7.72 -5.88 -0.30
N ILE A 136 -7.57 -4.64 0.16
CA ILE A 136 -6.25 -4.03 0.33
C ILE A 136 -5.60 -4.56 1.62
N THR A 137 -4.34 -5.01 1.50
CA THR A 137 -3.57 -5.64 2.57
C THR A 137 -2.46 -4.74 3.10
N ALA A 138 -1.91 -3.85 2.27
CA ALA A 138 -0.88 -2.91 2.67
C ALA A 138 -0.93 -1.61 1.86
N PHE A 139 -0.44 -0.53 2.48
CA PHE A 139 -0.24 0.79 1.86
C PHE A 139 1.20 1.19 2.05
N LEU A 140 1.88 1.53 0.96
CA LEU A 140 3.22 2.09 1.00
C LEU A 140 3.23 3.44 0.32
N ARG A 141 3.70 4.47 1.02
CA ARG A 141 3.96 5.76 0.39
C ARG A 141 5.07 5.57 -0.66
N LEU A 142 4.83 6.00 -1.88
CA LEU A 142 5.87 6.07 -2.91
C LEU A 142 6.52 7.46 -2.80
N GLY A 143 7.65 7.52 -2.10
CA GLY A 143 8.54 8.68 -2.11
C GLY A 143 9.66 8.54 -3.13
N GLU A 144 10.59 9.49 -3.10
CA GLU A 144 11.87 9.37 -3.78
C GLU A 144 12.77 8.43 -3.00
N TYR A 145 12.81 7.17 -3.42
CA TYR A 145 13.70 6.18 -2.83
C TYR A 145 14.99 6.08 -3.66
N PRO A 146 16.17 6.22 -3.03
CA PRO A 146 17.41 5.97 -3.73
C PRO A 146 17.50 4.50 -4.15
N ALA A 147 18.34 4.21 -5.15
CA ALA A 147 18.64 2.85 -5.56
C ALA A 147 19.03 2.00 -4.33
N GLY A 148 18.57 0.74 -4.29
CA GLY A 148 18.78 -0.16 -3.15
C GLY A 148 17.59 -0.32 -2.21
N HIS A 149 16.44 0.32 -2.48
CA HIS A 149 15.19 0.04 -1.78
C HIS A 149 14.35 -1.00 -2.50
N PHE A 150 13.69 -1.85 -1.72
CA PHE A 150 12.87 -2.94 -2.22
C PHE A 150 11.50 -2.94 -1.56
N ILE A 151 10.53 -3.47 -2.30
CA ILE A 151 9.24 -3.88 -1.77
C ILE A 151 9.34 -5.37 -1.47
N PHE A 152 9.25 -5.71 -0.19
CA PHE A 152 9.24 -7.07 0.30
C PHE A 152 7.81 -7.51 0.58
N MET A 153 7.44 -8.67 0.06
CA MET A 153 6.09 -9.21 0.09
C MET A 153 6.09 -10.57 0.77
N ALA A 154 5.05 -10.86 1.55
CA ALA A 154 4.81 -12.16 2.15
C ALA A 154 3.36 -12.62 1.91
N THR A 155 3.24 -13.87 1.50
CA THR A 155 1.96 -14.55 1.21
C THR A 155 1.52 -15.41 2.38
N ARG A 156 0.25 -15.77 2.41
CA ARG A 156 -0.35 -16.64 3.43
C ARG A 156 0.32 -18.01 3.49
N ASN A 157 0.70 -18.58 2.35
CA ASN A 157 1.35 -19.89 2.30
C ASN A 157 2.85 -19.85 2.62
N GLY A 158 3.40 -18.71 3.03
CA GLY A 158 4.79 -18.58 3.45
C GLY A 158 5.79 -18.36 2.31
N THR A 159 5.31 -18.06 1.10
CA THR A 159 6.13 -17.54 0.01
C THR A 159 6.43 -16.06 0.25
N VAL A 160 7.67 -15.66 0.01
CA VAL A 160 8.11 -14.26 0.07
C VAL A 160 8.73 -13.83 -1.25
N LYS A 161 8.67 -12.53 -1.52
CA LYS A 161 9.29 -11.95 -2.70
C LYS A 161 9.87 -10.58 -2.42
N LYS A 162 11.04 -10.31 -3.00
CA LYS A 162 11.67 -9.01 -3.00
C LYS A 162 11.73 -8.45 -4.43
N CYS A 163 11.23 -7.24 -4.62
CA CYS A 163 11.20 -6.55 -5.91
C CYS A 163 11.74 -5.13 -5.74
N ALA A 164 12.59 -4.65 -6.67
CA ALA A 164 13.05 -3.27 -6.61
C ALA A 164 11.88 -2.29 -6.71
N ILE A 165 11.91 -1.24 -5.88
CA ILE A 165 10.85 -0.23 -5.85
C ILE A 165 10.65 0.48 -7.19
N SER A 166 11.72 0.62 -7.97
CA SER A 166 11.69 1.16 -9.34
C SER A 166 10.76 0.38 -10.28
N SER A 167 10.50 -0.90 -9.99
CA SER A 167 9.53 -1.71 -10.75
C SER A 167 8.09 -1.19 -10.66
N PHE A 168 7.81 -0.29 -9.69
CA PHE A 168 6.50 0.28 -9.40
C PHE A 168 6.41 1.77 -9.78
N ALA A 169 7.42 2.32 -10.47
CA ALA A 169 7.48 3.74 -10.83
C ALA A 169 6.45 4.16 -11.90
N ARG A 170 5.90 3.21 -12.68
CA ARG A 170 4.98 3.50 -13.78
C ARG A 170 3.56 3.05 -13.44
N PRO A 171 2.66 3.97 -13.02
CA PRO A 171 1.29 3.61 -12.64
C PRO A 171 0.47 3.14 -13.84
N ARG A 172 -0.53 2.30 -13.57
CA ARG A 172 -1.61 1.96 -14.51
C ARG A 172 -2.95 2.01 -13.78
N SER A 173 -3.97 2.54 -14.45
CA SER A 173 -5.33 2.66 -13.90
C SER A 173 -5.93 1.30 -13.52
N THR A 174 -5.65 0.25 -14.30
CA THR A 174 -6.10 -1.13 -14.04
C THR A 174 -5.32 -1.84 -12.91
N GLY A 175 -4.35 -1.17 -12.29
CA GLY A 175 -3.37 -1.80 -11.43
C GLY A 175 -2.40 -2.70 -12.20
N LEU A 176 -1.46 -3.30 -11.46
CA LEU A 176 -0.48 -4.23 -11.99
C LEU A 176 -0.32 -5.44 -11.06
N ARG A 177 0.08 -6.59 -11.60
CA ARG A 177 0.51 -7.73 -10.76
C ARG A 177 1.80 -7.36 -10.03
N ALA A 178 1.78 -7.43 -8.70
CA ALA A 178 2.92 -7.24 -7.83
C ALA A 178 3.58 -8.57 -7.47
N ILE A 179 2.81 -9.66 -7.39
CA ILE A 179 3.25 -11.03 -7.15
C ILE A 179 2.32 -12.02 -7.86
N GLU A 180 2.89 -13.11 -8.40
CA GLU A 180 2.08 -14.22 -8.89
C GLU A 180 1.76 -15.16 -7.72
N LEU A 181 0.47 -15.35 -7.45
CA LEU A 181 -0.02 -16.20 -6.36
C LEU A 181 -0.37 -17.60 -6.89
N MET A 182 -0.26 -18.60 -6.02
CA MET A 182 -0.84 -19.93 -6.26
C MET A 182 -2.33 -19.91 -5.92
N ASP A 183 -3.05 -20.94 -6.37
CA ASP A 183 -4.43 -21.16 -5.96
C ASP A 183 -4.54 -21.21 -4.43
N ASP A 184 -5.58 -20.60 -3.88
CA ASP A 184 -5.85 -20.44 -2.44
C ASP A 184 -4.74 -19.72 -1.62
N ASP A 185 -3.83 -19.01 -2.29
CA ASP A 185 -2.87 -18.13 -1.64
C ASP A 185 -3.32 -16.66 -1.70
N GLU A 186 -2.85 -15.86 -0.76
CA GLU A 186 -3.13 -14.43 -0.74
C GLU A 186 -1.91 -13.66 -0.24
N LEU A 187 -1.76 -12.42 -0.72
CA LEU A 187 -0.77 -11.51 -0.19
C LEU A 187 -1.22 -11.03 1.20
N VAL A 188 -0.41 -11.28 2.24
CA VAL A 188 -0.77 -10.96 3.63
C VAL A 188 -0.07 -9.69 4.11
N ALA A 189 1.18 -9.50 3.71
CA ALA A 189 1.96 -8.36 4.17
C ALA A 189 2.91 -7.85 3.08
N VAL A 190 3.15 -6.53 3.11
CA VAL A 190 4.08 -5.83 2.24
C VAL A 190 4.77 -4.76 3.07
N ASP A 191 6.08 -4.63 2.90
CA ASP A 191 6.86 -3.60 3.58
C ASP A 191 8.08 -3.19 2.75
N LEU A 192 8.70 -2.07 3.10
CA LEU A 192 9.93 -1.59 2.50
C LEU A 192 11.14 -2.23 3.17
N THR A 193 12.17 -2.53 2.37
CA THR A 193 13.48 -2.96 2.85
C THR A 193 14.60 -2.22 2.11
N THR A 194 15.79 -2.18 2.71
CA THR A 194 16.93 -1.32 2.30
C THR A 194 18.11 -2.10 1.71
N GLY A 195 18.00 -3.41 1.57
CA GLY A 195 19.09 -4.33 1.22
C GLY A 195 19.81 -4.92 2.45
N THR A 196 19.66 -4.32 3.62
CA THR A 196 20.26 -4.73 4.91
C THR A 196 19.22 -5.10 5.97
N SER A 197 17.93 -5.10 5.64
CA SER A 197 16.88 -5.40 6.60
C SER A 197 16.83 -6.90 6.93
N ASN A 198 16.45 -7.21 8.17
CA ASN A 198 15.99 -8.54 8.56
C ASN A 198 14.48 -8.62 8.41
N VAL A 199 13.99 -9.79 8.02
CA VAL A 199 12.56 -10.07 7.86
C VAL A 199 12.16 -11.13 8.88
N LEU A 200 11.10 -10.86 9.63
CA LEU A 200 10.45 -11.81 10.51
C LEU A 200 9.10 -12.19 9.91
N LEU A 201 8.81 -13.49 9.82
CA LEU A 201 7.51 -14.01 9.45
C LEU A 201 6.91 -14.76 10.63
N PHE A 202 5.63 -14.53 10.90
CA PHE A 202 4.88 -15.17 11.98
C PHE A 202 3.78 -16.04 11.40
N GLY A 203 3.71 -17.30 11.83
CA GLY A 203 2.67 -18.25 11.46
C GLY A 203 1.55 -18.32 12.50
N SER A 204 0.38 -18.79 12.08
CA SER A 204 -0.84 -18.92 12.92
C SER A 204 -0.67 -19.82 14.15
N THR A 205 0.30 -20.75 14.13
CA THR A 205 0.64 -21.62 15.28
C THR A 205 1.67 -21.02 16.23
N GLY A 206 1.92 -19.70 16.12
CA GLY A 206 2.86 -18.99 16.98
C GLY A 206 4.32 -19.30 16.69
N LYS A 207 4.63 -19.90 15.53
CA LYS A 207 6.00 -20.03 15.01
C LYS A 207 6.46 -18.73 14.38
N ALA A 208 7.74 -18.40 14.51
CA ALA A 208 8.35 -17.28 13.81
C ALA A 208 9.73 -17.63 13.25
N ILE A 209 10.04 -17.10 12.08
CA ILE A 209 11.39 -17.19 11.49
C ILE A 209 11.92 -15.79 11.25
N ARG A 210 13.20 -15.57 11.57
CA ARG A 210 13.93 -14.33 11.28
C ARG A 210 15.10 -14.67 10.37
N PHE A 211 15.19 -14.00 9.22
CA PHE A 211 16.29 -14.17 8.27
C PHE A 211 16.68 -12.82 7.65
N HIS A 212 17.89 -12.74 7.13
CA HIS A 212 18.37 -11.54 6.46
C HIS A 212 17.78 -11.46 5.04
N GLU A 213 17.35 -10.28 4.59
CA GLU A 213 16.65 -10.15 3.29
C GLU A 213 17.51 -10.56 2.07
N LYS A 214 18.84 -10.58 2.22
CA LYS A 214 19.80 -11.07 1.20
C LYS A 214 19.63 -12.55 0.88
N GLU A 215 18.96 -13.34 1.73
CA GLU A 215 18.58 -14.72 1.40
C GLU A 215 17.49 -14.82 0.32
N VAL A 216 16.84 -13.69 0.02
CA VAL A 216 15.87 -13.55 -1.06
C VAL A 216 16.49 -12.66 -2.13
N ARG A 217 16.81 -13.25 -3.28
CA ARG A 217 17.27 -12.49 -4.45
C ARG A 217 16.17 -11.54 -4.94
N GLU A 218 16.59 -10.46 -5.57
CA GLU A 218 15.67 -9.58 -6.29
C GLU A 218 15.00 -10.34 -7.45
N MET A 219 13.71 -10.06 -7.65
CA MET A 219 12.87 -10.67 -8.68
C MET A 219 11.96 -9.62 -9.33
N GLY A 220 11.55 -9.91 -10.57
CA GLY A 220 10.55 -9.12 -11.27
C GLY A 220 9.14 -9.25 -10.65
N ARG A 221 8.26 -8.33 -11.05
CA ARG A 221 6.88 -8.26 -10.54
C ARG A 221 6.02 -9.48 -10.87
N SER A 222 6.23 -10.12 -12.02
CA SER A 222 5.51 -11.33 -12.42
C SER A 222 6.02 -12.61 -11.75
N ALA A 223 7.10 -12.57 -10.97
CA ALA A 223 7.62 -13.76 -10.32
C ALA A 223 6.76 -14.17 -9.11
N ARG A 224 6.73 -15.49 -8.84
CA ARG A 224 6.07 -16.09 -7.68
C ARG A 224 6.77 -15.83 -6.34
N GLY A 225 8.10 -15.75 -6.36
CA GLY A 225 8.90 -15.62 -5.14
C GLY A 225 9.55 -16.93 -4.71
N VAL A 226 9.99 -16.99 -3.45
CA VAL A 226 10.68 -18.13 -2.84
C VAL A 226 10.12 -18.40 -1.45
N ARG A 227 10.27 -19.63 -0.94
CA ARG A 227 9.79 -19.96 0.42
C ARG A 227 10.52 -19.13 1.50
N GLY A 228 9.76 -18.40 2.31
CA GLY A 228 10.25 -17.63 3.46
C GLY A 228 10.16 -18.42 4.77
N ILE A 229 9.05 -19.12 5.01
CA ILE A 229 8.85 -19.99 6.17
C ILE A 229 8.23 -21.31 5.74
N ALA A 230 8.62 -22.41 6.38
CA ALA A 230 7.96 -23.71 6.21
C ALA A 230 6.75 -23.81 7.13
N LEU A 231 5.58 -24.03 6.54
CA LEU A 231 4.30 -24.19 7.22
C LEU A 231 3.78 -25.61 7.01
N LYS A 232 3.07 -26.15 8.01
CA LYS A 232 2.31 -27.39 7.85
C LYS A 232 0.97 -27.09 7.18
N SER A 233 0.30 -28.15 6.70
CA SER A 233 -1.05 -28.04 6.13
C SER A 233 -2.01 -27.32 7.11
N GLY A 234 -2.82 -26.41 6.58
CA GLY A 234 -3.77 -25.59 7.35
C GLY A 234 -3.15 -24.41 8.12
N GLN A 235 -1.82 -24.25 8.10
CA GLN A 235 -1.14 -23.11 8.72
C GLN A 235 -0.91 -22.00 7.70
N GLY A 236 -0.90 -20.75 8.18
CA GLY A 236 -0.66 -19.58 7.32
C GLY A 236 0.21 -18.55 8.02
N VAL A 237 0.90 -17.71 7.24
CA VAL A 237 1.51 -16.47 7.71
C VAL A 237 0.40 -15.50 8.12
N ILE A 238 0.56 -14.88 9.29
CA ILE A 238 -0.38 -13.92 9.87
C ILE A 238 0.21 -12.51 9.96
N SER A 239 1.54 -12.38 9.99
CA SER A 239 2.23 -11.09 10.07
C SER A 239 3.65 -11.21 9.52
N MET A 240 4.16 -10.08 9.04
CA MET A 240 5.54 -9.86 8.68
C MET A 240 6.02 -8.58 9.37
N ILE A 241 7.23 -8.62 9.90
CA ILE A 241 7.91 -7.43 10.45
C ILE A 241 9.25 -7.30 9.73
N THR A 242 9.55 -6.13 9.19
CA THR A 242 10.90 -5.80 8.71
C THR A 242 11.59 -4.93 9.75
N VAL A 243 12.88 -5.16 9.94
CA VAL A 243 13.71 -4.39 10.86
C VAL A 243 15.06 -4.13 10.22
N GLU A 244 15.53 -2.89 10.30
CA GLU A 244 16.88 -2.56 9.88
C GLU A 244 17.92 -3.32 10.74
N GLU A 245 19.11 -3.51 10.17
CA GLU A 245 20.23 -4.09 10.91
C GLU A 245 20.56 -3.23 12.15
N GLY A 246 20.72 -3.87 13.31
CA GLY A 246 20.89 -3.15 14.58
C GLY A 246 19.60 -2.56 15.16
N GLY A 247 18.44 -2.76 14.52
CA GLY A 247 17.15 -2.38 15.07
C GLY A 247 16.89 -2.97 16.46
N SER A 248 16.14 -2.24 17.28
CA SER A 248 15.77 -2.63 18.65
C SER A 248 14.28 -2.47 18.88
N GLY A 249 13.77 -3.12 19.92
CA GLY A 249 12.35 -3.12 20.27
C GLY A 249 11.91 -4.50 20.75
N ASP A 250 10.64 -4.58 21.11
CA ASP A 250 9.98 -5.82 21.48
C ASP A 250 8.99 -6.24 20.41
N VAL A 251 8.92 -7.53 20.12
CA VAL A 251 7.83 -8.10 19.35
C VAL A 251 6.70 -8.43 20.30
N LEU A 252 5.55 -7.76 20.12
CA LEU A 252 4.30 -8.11 20.76
C LEU A 252 3.58 -9.15 19.90
N VAL A 253 3.29 -10.32 20.46
CA VAL A 253 2.46 -11.34 19.79
C VAL A 253 1.18 -11.53 20.57
N ALA A 254 0.04 -11.51 19.88
CA ALA A 254 -1.29 -11.72 20.45
C ALA A 254 -1.95 -12.99 19.89
N THR A 255 -2.88 -13.55 20.67
CA THR A 255 -3.60 -14.78 20.35
C THR A 255 -5.11 -14.56 20.39
N SER A 256 -5.85 -15.44 19.74
CA SER A 256 -7.31 -15.37 19.57
C SER A 256 -8.10 -15.41 20.88
N LYS A 257 -7.55 -15.96 21.96
CA LYS A 257 -8.18 -15.95 23.29
C LYS A 257 -7.70 -14.80 24.19
N GLY A 258 -7.09 -13.77 23.60
CA GLY A 258 -6.70 -12.54 24.32
C GLY A 258 -5.41 -12.66 25.13
N TYR A 259 -4.66 -13.76 25.01
CA TYR A 259 -3.32 -13.87 25.59
C TYR A 259 -2.30 -13.25 24.65
N GLY A 260 -1.21 -12.72 25.21
CA GLY A 260 -0.10 -12.22 24.42
C GLY A 260 1.15 -12.09 25.26
N LYS A 261 2.27 -11.81 24.59
CA LYS A 261 3.53 -11.47 25.27
C LYS A 261 4.38 -10.55 24.43
N ARG A 262 5.26 -9.82 25.11
CA ARG A 262 6.39 -9.12 24.51
C ARG A 262 7.63 -10.00 24.60
N THR A 263 8.44 -10.01 23.56
CA THR A 263 9.73 -10.71 23.53
C THR A 263 10.71 -9.83 22.77
N LYS A 264 11.93 -9.65 23.29
CA LYS A 264 12.90 -8.75 22.67
C LYS A 264 13.19 -9.22 21.25
N LEU A 265 13.33 -8.28 20.31
CA LEU A 265 13.66 -8.59 18.92
C LEU A 265 14.92 -9.48 18.81
N ASN A 266 15.92 -9.23 19.66
CA ASN A 266 17.18 -9.97 19.69
C ASN A 266 17.06 -11.39 20.24
N ASP A 267 15.96 -11.72 20.93
CA ASP A 267 15.68 -13.10 21.38
C ASP A 267 15.13 -13.96 20.23
N PHE A 268 14.79 -13.36 19.08
CA PHE A 268 14.50 -14.09 17.84
C PHE A 268 15.81 -14.34 17.08
N PRO A 269 16.34 -15.58 17.09
CA PRO A 269 17.63 -15.87 16.46
C PRO A 269 17.53 -15.79 14.94
N LEU A 270 18.60 -15.29 14.31
CA LEU A 270 18.76 -15.40 12.86
C LEU A 270 18.86 -16.87 12.44
N LYS A 271 18.08 -17.25 11.43
CA LYS A 271 18.02 -18.57 10.81
C LYS A 271 18.04 -18.43 9.29
N ARG A 272 18.31 -19.53 8.59
CA ARG A 272 18.11 -19.60 7.13
C ARG A 272 16.63 -19.55 6.79
N ARG A 273 16.26 -18.87 5.70
CA ARG A 273 14.88 -18.84 5.21
C ARG A 273 14.38 -20.24 4.88
N GLY A 274 13.06 -20.39 4.88
CA GLY A 274 12.37 -21.64 4.54
C GLY A 274 12.45 -22.72 5.61
N GLY A 275 13.02 -22.43 6.78
CA GLY A 275 12.90 -23.27 7.97
C GLY A 275 11.54 -23.15 8.64
N GLN A 276 11.28 -24.00 9.64
CA GLN A 276 10.05 -23.98 10.45
C GLN A 276 10.01 -22.82 11.47
N GLY A 277 11.15 -22.17 11.71
CA GLY A 277 11.28 -21.13 12.72
C GLY A 277 11.31 -21.66 14.17
N VAL A 278 11.29 -20.71 15.11
CA VAL A 278 11.26 -20.94 16.56
C VAL A 278 9.86 -20.67 17.10
N ILE A 279 9.60 -21.07 18.35
CA ILE A 279 8.33 -20.75 19.02
C ILE A 279 8.37 -19.29 19.44
N ALA A 280 7.59 -18.44 18.76
CA ALA A 280 7.33 -17.08 19.21
C ALA A 280 6.36 -17.12 20.38
N ILE A 281 5.21 -17.79 20.26
CA ILE A 281 4.23 -17.98 21.34
C ILE A 281 3.68 -19.40 21.26
N ARG A 282 3.37 -20.03 22.40
CA ARG A 282 2.70 -21.34 22.38
C ARG A 282 1.23 -21.14 22.04
N ASP A 283 0.78 -21.81 21.00
CA ASP A 283 -0.63 -22.05 20.72
C ASP A 283 -1.17 -23.19 21.62
N GLY A 284 -2.46 -23.49 21.51
CA GLY A 284 -3.12 -24.56 22.26
C GLY A 284 -4.50 -24.16 22.76
N GLU A 285 -5.18 -25.05 23.50
CA GLU A 285 -6.56 -24.81 23.93
C GLU A 285 -6.72 -23.55 24.78
N ARG A 286 -5.76 -23.26 25.66
CA ARG A 286 -5.81 -22.06 26.49
C ARG A 286 -5.65 -20.77 25.67
N ASN A 287 -4.64 -20.71 24.80
CA ASN A 287 -4.25 -19.47 24.13
C ASN A 287 -5.01 -19.25 22.81
N GLY A 288 -5.41 -20.33 22.14
CA GLY A 288 -5.84 -20.32 20.75
C GLY A 288 -4.69 -20.05 19.78
N ALA A 289 -5.04 -19.85 18.50
CA ALA A 289 -4.09 -19.50 17.46
C ALA A 289 -3.52 -18.08 17.66
N ALA A 290 -2.31 -17.83 17.16
CA ALA A 290 -1.75 -16.49 17.07
C ALA A 290 -2.54 -15.69 16.02
N VAL A 291 -2.84 -14.42 16.32
CA VAL A 291 -3.65 -13.53 15.46
C VAL A 291 -2.85 -12.39 14.85
N GLY A 292 -1.75 -11.99 15.47
CA GLY A 292 -0.89 -10.95 14.96
C GLY A 292 0.41 -10.84 15.74
N ALA A 293 1.39 -10.22 15.11
CA ALA A 293 2.65 -9.83 15.72
C ALA A 293 3.03 -8.44 15.21
N GLU A 294 3.47 -7.57 16.11
CA GLU A 294 3.84 -6.19 15.80
C GLU A 294 5.12 -5.81 16.55
N LEU A 295 5.96 -4.97 15.95
CA LEU A 295 7.10 -4.39 16.64
C LEU A 295 6.63 -3.19 17.47
N VAL A 296 6.92 -3.21 18.77
CA VAL A 296 6.57 -2.15 19.70
C VAL A 296 7.83 -1.65 20.43
N SER A 297 7.90 -0.35 20.66
CA SER A 297 8.92 0.28 21.51
C SER A 297 8.49 0.35 22.97
#